data_AF-A0A920J8G6-F1
#
_entry.id   AF-A0A920J8G6-F1
#
_cell.length_a   1.000
_cell.length_b   1.000
_cell.length_c   1.000
_cell.angle_alpha   90.00
_cell.angle_beta   90.00
_cell.angle_gamma   90.00
#
_symmetry.space_group_name_H-M   'P 1'
#
loop_
_entity.id
_entity.type
_entity.pdbx_description
1 polymer ?
#
loop_
_entity_poly.entity_id
_entity_poly.type
_entity_poly.pdbx_seq_one_letter_code
_entity_poly.pdbx_strand_id
1 'polypeptide(L)'
;MATAQLIESLNTVVSRRINIINNPAVISVGMVQAGNPENIIPDKSQITGTIRTFDPDLRAEIYDEIRQMLEGCRRNWNKGLCRV
;
A
#
# COMPACT_ATOMS: atom_id res chain seq x y z
N MET A 1 -4.15 8.21 10.60
CA MET A 1 -4.92 6.95 10.62
C MET A 1 -5.03 6.32 9.22
N ALA A 2 -5.39 7.08 8.17
CA ALA A 2 -5.47 6.56 6.80
C ALA A 2 -4.24 5.76 6.33
N THR A 3 -3.02 6.26 6.59
CA THR A 3 -1.75 5.61 6.21
C THR A 3 -1.56 4.24 6.87
N ALA A 4 -1.90 4.10 8.16
CA ALA A 4 -1.75 2.84 8.89
C ALA A 4 -2.72 1.77 8.37
N GLN A 5 -3.98 2.14 8.14
CA GLN A 5 -4.98 1.25 7.58
C GLN A 5 -4.62 0.79 6.16
N LEU A 6 -4.01 1.68 5.36
CA LEU A 6 -3.49 1.32 4.04
C LEU A 6 -2.38 0.28 4.15
N ILE A 7 -1.42 0.45 5.07
CA ILE A 7 -0.33 -0.52 5.28
C ILE A 7 -0.86 -1.89 5.71
N GLU A 8 -1.82 -1.94 6.64
CA GLU A 8 -2.47 -3.19 7.05
C GLU A 8 -3.19 -3.88 5.89
N SER A 9 -3.88 -3.08 5.06
CA SER A 9 -4.57 -3.59 3.87
C SER A 9 -3.59 -4.16 2.85
N LEU A 10 -2.47 -3.48 2.61
CA LEU A 10 -1.40 -3.92 1.69
C LEU A 10 -0.80 -5.27 2.13
N ASN A 11 -0.51 -5.44 3.40
CA ASN A 11 0.00 -6.72 3.93
C ASN A 11 -1.02 -7.87 3.75
N THR A 12 -2.31 -7.55 3.73
CA THR A 12 -3.39 -8.53 3.52
C THR A 12 -3.54 -8.93 2.05
N VAL A 13 -3.17 -8.08 1.08
CA VAL A 13 -3.22 -8.40 -0.36
C VAL A 13 -2.43 -9.67 -0.67
N VAL A 14 -1.17 -9.71 -0.22
CA VAL A 14 -0.24 -10.80 -0.55
C VAL A 14 -0.72 -12.13 0.00
N SER A 15 -1.37 -12.11 1.17
CA SER A 15 -1.81 -13.33 1.84
C SER A 15 -3.15 -13.87 1.32
N ARG A 16 -4.01 -13.03 0.75
CA ARG A 16 -5.41 -13.42 0.43
C ARG A 16 -5.83 -13.26 -1.03
N ARG A 17 -5.19 -12.38 -1.79
CA ARG A 17 -5.61 -12.05 -3.17
C ARG A 17 -4.70 -12.64 -4.23
N ILE A 18 -3.44 -12.91 -3.88
CA ILE A 18 -2.43 -13.39 -4.81
C ILE A 18 -2.28 -14.91 -4.69
N ASN A 19 -2.39 -15.62 -5.81
CA ASN A 19 -2.10 -17.05 -5.84
C ASN A 19 -0.58 -17.31 -5.80
N ILE A 20 -0.04 -17.36 -4.59
CA ILE A 20 1.39 -17.57 -4.31
C ILE A 20 1.87 -19.02 -4.39
N ILE A 21 0.98 -19.98 -4.70
CA ILE A 21 1.32 -21.42 -4.72
C ILE A 21 2.37 -21.72 -5.80
N ASN A 22 2.23 -21.10 -6.97
CA ASN A 22 3.13 -21.31 -8.10
C ASN A 22 4.13 -20.15 -8.29
N ASN A 23 3.80 -18.96 -7.78
CA ASN A 23 4.53 -17.73 -8.08
C ASN A 23 4.74 -16.92 -6.78
N PRO A 24 5.89 -17.04 -6.11
CA PRO A 24 6.10 -16.36 -4.84
C PRO A 24 6.21 -14.85 -5.07
N ALA A 25 5.40 -14.10 -4.32
CA ALA A 25 5.40 -12.64 -4.31
C ALA A 25 5.53 -12.11 -2.87
N VAL A 26 6.33 -11.06 -2.70
CA VAL A 26 6.54 -10.38 -1.42
C VAL A 26 6.35 -8.89 -1.62
N ILE A 27 5.52 -8.28 -0.78
CA ILE A 27 5.37 -6.83 -0.67
C ILE A 27 5.87 -6.43 0.71
N SER A 28 6.73 -5.43 0.76
CA SER A 28 7.24 -4.89 2.01
C SER A 28 7.20 -3.37 2.01
N VAL A 29 6.73 -2.79 3.10
CA VAL A 29 6.79 -1.34 3.34
C VAL A 29 8.10 -1.04 4.05
N GLY A 30 9.01 -0.34 3.38
CA GLY A 30 10.35 -0.03 3.88
C GLY A 30 10.44 1.31 4.59
N MET A 31 9.58 2.27 4.25
CA MET A 31 9.59 3.60 4.87
C MET A 31 8.19 4.21 4.86
N VAL A 32 7.85 4.89 5.95
CA VAL A 32 6.63 5.68 6.07
C VAL A 32 7.01 7.04 6.64
N GLN A 33 6.63 8.12 5.96
CA GLN A 33 6.86 9.49 6.41
C GLN A 33 5.54 10.24 6.42
N ALA A 34 5.19 10.86 7.54
CA ALA A 34 3.95 11.61 7.69
C ALA A 34 4.16 12.79 8.65
N GLY A 35 4.27 13.99 8.09
CA GLY A 35 4.49 15.22 8.87
C GLY A 35 5.92 15.37 9.40
N ASN A 36 6.19 16.55 9.99
CA ASN A 36 7.46 16.88 10.61
C ASN A 36 7.27 17.28 12.09
N PRO A 37 6.39 18.22 12.47
CA PRO A 37 6.21 18.60 13.87
C PRO A 37 5.22 17.66 14.57
N GLU A 38 5.53 17.24 15.79
CA GLU A 38 4.70 16.33 16.59
C GLU A 38 3.28 16.84 16.90
N ASN A 39 3.06 18.16 16.89
CA ASN A 39 1.78 18.78 17.23
C ASN A 39 0.93 19.18 16.01
N ILE A 40 1.29 18.71 14.80
CA ILE A 40 0.54 19.02 13.58
C ILE A 40 0.09 17.72 12.93
N ILE A 41 -1.23 17.57 12.73
CA ILE A 41 -1.77 16.47 11.95
C ILE A 41 -1.38 16.68 10.48
N PRO A 42 -0.61 15.78 9.87
CA PRO A 42 -0.13 15.98 8.52
C PRO A 42 -1.24 15.80 7.48
N ASP A 43 -1.26 16.68 6.48
CA ASP A 43 -2.18 16.55 5.35
C ASP A 43 -1.75 15.50 4.32
N LYS A 44 -0.49 15.05 4.39
CA LYS A 44 0.09 14.08 3.46
C LYS A 44 1.00 13.09 4.17
N SER A 45 1.01 11.88 3.66
CA SER A 45 1.93 10.82 4.02
C SER A 45 2.51 10.19 2.76
N GLN A 46 3.77 9.80 2.86
CA GLN A 46 4.50 9.08 1.83
C GLN A 46 4.85 7.70 2.35
N ILE A 47 4.56 6.68 1.55
CA ILE A 47 4.90 5.29 1.83
C ILE A 47 5.83 4.84 0.74
N THR A 48 6.96 4.25 1.10
CA THR A 48 7.89 3.63 0.16
C THR A 48 8.03 2.16 0.50
N GLY A 49 7.85 1.32 -0.51
CA GLY A 49 7.93 -0.13 -0.36
C GLY A 49 8.60 -0.80 -1.55
N THR A 50 8.82 -2.10 -1.43
CA THR A 50 9.37 -2.94 -2.50
C THR A 50 8.41 -4.08 -2.76
N ILE A 51 8.17 -4.36 -4.05
CA ILE A 51 7.45 -5.54 -4.52
C ILE A 51 8.49 -6.45 -5.18
N ARG A 52 8.55 -7.70 -4.74
CA ARG A 52 9.41 -8.75 -5.30
C ARG A 52 8.53 -9.88 -5.81
N THR A 53 8.60 -10.16 -7.10
CA THR A 53 7.90 -11.25 -7.78
C THR A 53 8.77 -11.71 -8.95
N PHE A 54 8.70 -12.99 -9.28
CA PHE A 54 9.37 -13.56 -10.46
C PHE A 54 8.53 -13.43 -11.73
N ASP A 55 7.24 -13.14 -11.59
CA ASP A 55 6.29 -13.08 -12.69
C ASP A 55 5.88 -11.62 -12.99
N PRO A 56 6.09 -11.13 -14.22
CA PRO A 56 5.70 -9.79 -14.62
C PRO A 56 4.18 -9.57 -14.67
N ASP A 57 3.38 -10.59 -14.98
CA ASP A 57 1.91 -10.50 -15.02
C ASP A 57 1.36 -10.36 -13.60
N LEU A 58 1.91 -11.15 -12.68
CA LEU A 58 1.62 -11.03 -11.25
C LEU A 58 2.02 -9.66 -10.70
N ARG A 59 3.11 -9.08 -11.21
CA ARG A 59 3.52 -7.72 -10.83
C ARG A 59 2.47 -6.69 -11.23
N ALA A 60 1.91 -6.81 -12.43
CA ALA A 60 0.87 -5.91 -12.92
C ALA A 60 -0.40 -6.03 -12.07
N GLU A 61 -0.83 -7.27 -11.78
CA GLU A 61 -1.98 -7.55 -10.91
C GLU A 61 -1.82 -6.92 -9.52
N ILE A 62 -0.63 -7.06 -8.92
CA ILE A 62 -0.30 -6.41 -7.64
C ILE A 62 -0.46 -4.89 -7.72
N TYR A 63 0.06 -4.27 -8.79
CA TYR A 63 -0.05 -2.82 -8.94
C TYR A 63 -1.51 -2.36 -9.05
N ASP A 64 -2.35 -3.12 -9.75
CA ASP A 64 -3.76 -2.78 -9.91
C ASP A 64 -4.55 -2.99 -8.61
N GLU A 65 -4.25 -4.03 -7.84
CA GLU A 65 -4.80 -4.23 -6.49
C GLU A 65 -4.42 -3.08 -5.54
N ILE A 66 -3.14 -2.65 -5.56
CA ILE A 66 -2.68 -1.51 -4.76
C ILE A 66 -3.44 -0.22 -5.14
N ARG A 67 -3.67 0.01 -6.43
CA ARG A 67 -4.46 1.16 -6.91
C ARG A 67 -5.90 1.11 -6.40
N GLN A 68 -6.56 -0.04 -6.47
CA GLN A 68 -7.92 -0.19 -5.95
C GLN A 68 -7.98 0.07 -4.45
N MET A 69 -6.97 -0.37 -3.68
CA MET A 69 -6.89 -0.09 -2.25
C MET A 69 -6.69 1.40 -1.95
N LEU A 70 -5.88 2.10 -2.75
CA LEU A 70 -5.72 3.55 -2.63
C LEU A 70 -7.02 4.29 -2.91
N GLU A 71 -7.79 3.85 -3.92
CA GLU A 71 -9.11 4.41 -4.19
C GLU A 71 -10.11 4.15 -3.06
N GLY A 72 -10.13 2.94 -2.52
CA GLY A 72 -10.95 2.59 -1.35
C GLY A 72 -10.59 3.44 -0.13
N CYS A 73 -9.28 3.61 0.15
CA CYS A 73 -8.79 4.47 1.23
C CYS A 73 -9.19 5.93 1.01
N ARG A 74 -9.02 6.45 -0.22
CA ARG A 74 -9.44 7.82 -0.59
C ARG A 74 -10.94 8.04 -0.38
N ARG A 75 -11.77 7.07 -0.76
CA ARG A 75 -13.23 7.14 -0.60
C ARG A 75 -13.63 7.13 0.87
N ASN A 76 -12.98 6.28 1.68
CA ASN A 76 -13.29 6.18 3.11
C ASN A 76 -12.79 7.39 3.92
N TRP A 77 -11.65 7.98 3.53
CA TRP A 77 -10.98 9.03 4.31
C TRP A 77 -11.06 10.44 3.73
N ASN A 78 -11.85 10.65 2.66
CA ASN A 78 -12.17 11.95 2.01
C ASN A 78 -10.99 12.96 1.92
N LYS A 79 -9.77 12.46 1.67
CA LYS A 79 -8.55 13.29 1.58
C LYS A 79 -7.52 12.68 0.63
N GLY A 80 -6.76 13.53 -0.07
CA GLY A 80 -5.64 13.18 -0.95
C GLY A 80 -4.35 12.79 -0.20
N LEU A 81 -4.48 11.97 0.85
CA LEU A 81 -3.53 11.80 1.95
C LEU A 81 -2.32 10.90 1.66
N CYS A 82 -2.40 9.97 0.70
CA CYS A 82 -1.38 8.93 0.52
C CYS A 82 -0.82 8.94 -0.90
N ARG A 83 0.51 9.09 -1.01
CA ARG A 83 1.28 8.77 -2.23
C ARG A 83 2.11 7.51 -1.97
N VAL A 84 1.98 6.54 -2.87
CA VAL A 84 2.73 5.27 -2.91
C VAL A 84 3.72 5.33 -4.06
#